data_AF-A0A3A6PEK9-F1
#
_entry.id   AF-A0A3A6PEK9-F1
#
_cell.length_a   1.000
_cell.length_b   1.000
_cell.length_c   1.000
_cell.angle_alpha   90.00
_cell.angle_beta   90.00
_cell.angle_gamma   90.00
#
_symmetry.space_group_name_H-M   'P 1'
#
loop_
_entity.id
_entity.type
_entity.pdbx_description
1 polymer ?
#
loop_
_entity_poly.entity_id
_entity_poly.type
_entity_poly.pdbx_seq_one_letter_code
_entity_poly.pdbx_strand_id
1 'polypeptide(L)'
;MHESNDAFDMIILIMLLAVFTPFMVYYSIPFFKGEVGGFNVQIEKTAFETAREIYNKPPEMKTNDALLMLVIADEFAPEPRKLKFNGGTSSLEVPIDDVFLLNRAAHILGAKEVMPFNREIDLQLYIGPSGMRYWNVKEQP
;
A
#
# COMPACT_ATOMS: atom_id res chain seq x y z
N MET A 1 -7.14 -33.91 -55.96
CA MET A 1 -5.81 -34.40 -55.51
C MET A 1 -5.21 -33.53 -54.40
N HIS A 2 -5.73 -32.31 -54.13
CA HIS A 2 -5.33 -31.49 -52.97
C HIS A 2 -6.04 -31.87 -51.66
N GLU A 3 -7.34 -32.20 -51.71
CA GLU A 3 -8.14 -32.49 -50.51
C GLU A 3 -7.67 -33.71 -49.70
N SER A 4 -7.11 -34.74 -50.37
CA SER A 4 -6.56 -35.91 -49.67
C SER A 4 -5.26 -35.60 -48.94
N ASN A 5 -4.48 -34.63 -49.45
CA ASN A 5 -3.26 -34.17 -48.79
C ASN A 5 -3.59 -33.31 -47.57
N ASP A 6 -4.56 -32.42 -47.68
CA ASP A 6 -5.01 -31.58 -46.57
C ASP A 6 -5.62 -32.42 -45.43
N ALA A 7 -6.37 -33.47 -45.77
CA ALA A 7 -6.90 -34.42 -44.80
C ALA A 7 -5.78 -35.21 -44.08
N PHE A 8 -4.73 -35.58 -44.82
CA PHE A 8 -3.58 -36.28 -44.27
C PHE A 8 -2.74 -35.38 -43.35
N ASP A 9 -2.53 -34.12 -43.74
CA ASP A 9 -1.84 -33.11 -42.92
C ASP A 9 -2.62 -32.80 -41.63
N MET A 10 -3.96 -32.75 -41.68
CA MET A 10 -4.79 -32.63 -40.49
C MET A 10 -4.63 -33.82 -39.53
N ILE A 11 -4.60 -35.05 -40.06
CA ILE A 11 -4.42 -36.25 -39.24
C ILE A 11 -3.03 -36.25 -38.58
N ILE A 12 -1.99 -35.86 -39.32
CA ILE A 12 -0.63 -35.72 -38.78
C ILE A 12 -0.59 -34.67 -37.67
N LEU A 13 -1.23 -33.51 -37.88
CA LEU A 13 -1.30 -32.46 -36.87
C LEU A 13 -1.99 -32.95 -35.59
N ILE A 14 -3.09 -33.68 -35.71
CA ILE A 14 -3.82 -34.26 -34.57
C ILE A 14 -2.95 -35.28 -33.83
N MET A 15 -2.27 -36.17 -34.55
CA MET A 15 -1.35 -37.14 -33.94
C MET A 15 -0.19 -36.46 -33.21
N LEU A 16 0.38 -35.40 -33.81
CA LEU A 16 1.47 -34.64 -33.21
C LEU A 16 0.99 -33.93 -31.94
N LEU A 17 -0.18 -33.29 -31.98
CA LEU A 17 -0.79 -32.70 -30.79
C LEU A 17 -1.04 -33.76 -29.70
N ALA A 18 -1.56 -34.93 -30.06
CA ALA A 18 -1.86 -36.00 -29.10
C ALA A 18 -0.62 -36.51 -28.37
N VAL A 19 0.55 -36.51 -29.02
CA VAL A 19 1.83 -36.86 -28.39
C VAL A 19 2.38 -35.71 -27.56
N PHE A 20 2.35 -34.47 -28.06
CA PHE A 20 2.93 -33.32 -27.33
C PHE A 20 2.07 -32.83 -26.16
N THR A 21 0.76 -32.99 -26.21
CA THR A 21 -0.16 -32.56 -25.14
C THR A 21 0.20 -33.15 -23.77
N PRO A 22 0.41 -34.47 -23.58
CA PRO A 22 0.79 -35.01 -22.29
C PRO A 22 2.15 -34.52 -21.78
N PHE A 23 3.13 -34.27 -22.67
CA PHE A 23 4.40 -33.65 -22.26
C PHE A 23 4.18 -32.20 -21.81
N MET A 24 3.43 -31.40 -22.58
CA MET A 24 3.10 -30.03 -22.18
C MET A 24 2.37 -30.00 -20.84
N VAL A 25 1.40 -30.88 -20.64
CA VAL A 25 0.69 -30.99 -19.36
C VAL A 25 1.68 -31.37 -18.26
N TYR A 26 2.49 -32.41 -18.43
CA TYR A 26 3.48 -32.85 -17.44
C TYR A 26 4.48 -31.74 -17.05
N TYR A 27 4.99 -30.99 -18.02
CA TYR A 27 5.90 -29.86 -17.76
C TYR A 27 5.19 -28.58 -17.28
N SER A 28 3.87 -28.48 -17.43
CA SER A 28 3.06 -27.40 -16.87
C SER A 28 2.57 -27.69 -15.44
N ILE A 29 2.56 -28.95 -15.00
CA ILE A 29 2.18 -29.33 -13.63
C ILE A 29 2.97 -28.57 -12.55
N PRO A 30 4.29 -28.32 -12.67
CA PRO A 30 5.04 -27.48 -11.73
C PRO A 30 4.47 -26.04 -11.63
N PHE A 31 4.00 -25.48 -12.75
CA PHE A 31 3.39 -24.14 -12.79
C PHE A 31 2.00 -24.11 -12.12
N PHE A 32 1.23 -25.19 -12.21
CA PHE A 32 -0.08 -25.30 -11.53
C PHE A 32 -0.01 -25.77 -10.07
N LYS A 33 1.07 -26.47 -9.68
CA LYS A 33 1.31 -26.93 -8.29
C LYS A 33 2.08 -25.95 -7.42
N GLY A 34 2.44 -24.77 -7.93
CA GLY A 34 3.15 -23.75 -7.16
C GLY A 34 4.62 -24.06 -6.85
N GLU A 35 5.17 -25.17 -7.36
CA GLU A 35 6.57 -25.59 -7.12
C GLU A 35 7.59 -24.81 -7.95
N VAL A 36 7.15 -24.06 -8.98
CA VAL A 36 7.96 -23.00 -9.61
C VAL A 36 7.39 -21.64 -9.25
N GLY A 37 7.90 -21.07 -8.14
CA GLY A 37 7.84 -19.63 -7.87
C GLY A 37 6.46 -18.98 -7.90
N GLY A 38 5.41 -19.73 -7.57
CA GLY A 38 4.07 -19.18 -7.36
C GLY A 38 3.98 -18.51 -6.00
N PHE A 39 3.33 -17.35 -5.94
CA PHE A 39 3.13 -16.45 -4.80
C PHE A 39 2.49 -17.05 -3.52
N ASN A 40 2.54 -18.37 -3.29
CA ASN A 40 1.90 -18.97 -2.12
C ASN A 40 2.61 -20.20 -1.52
N VAL A 41 3.87 -20.47 -1.88
CA VAL A 41 4.71 -21.37 -1.08
C VAL A 41 5.49 -20.51 -0.09
N GLN A 42 5.16 -20.62 1.19
CA GLN A 42 6.04 -20.16 2.26
C GLN A 42 7.36 -20.91 2.11
N ILE A 43 8.30 -20.31 1.38
CA ILE A 43 9.70 -20.64 1.45
C ILE A 43 10.11 -20.20 2.86
N GLU A 44 9.96 -21.10 3.83
CA GLU A 44 10.61 -20.97 5.13
C GLU A 44 12.12 -20.94 4.88
N LYS A 45 12.61 -19.70 4.73
CA LYS A 45 13.80 -19.21 5.44
C LYS A 45 15.10 -20.01 5.23
N THR A 46 15.41 -20.37 3.99
CA THR A 46 16.74 -20.89 3.61
C THR A 46 17.33 -20.25 2.35
N ALA A 47 16.82 -19.08 1.93
CA ALA A 47 17.51 -18.23 0.98
C ALA A 47 18.52 -17.36 1.76
N PHE A 48 19.80 -17.41 1.38
CA PHE A 48 20.79 -16.42 1.85
C PHE A 48 20.25 -15.01 1.61
N GLU A 49 20.47 -14.10 2.56
CA GLU A 49 20.12 -12.66 2.51
C GLU A 49 20.78 -11.99 1.29
N THR A 50 20.26 -12.27 0.10
CA THR A 50 20.77 -11.80 -1.16
C THR A 50 20.04 -10.52 -1.48
N ALA A 51 20.56 -9.42 -0.92
CA ALA A 51 20.58 -8.07 -1.49
C ALA A 51 19.42 -7.73 -2.46
N ARG A 52 18.17 -7.85 -2.02
CA ARG A 52 16.99 -7.41 -2.77
C ARG A 52 15.68 -7.40 -1.99
N GLU A 53 15.71 -7.45 -0.66
CA GLU A 53 14.60 -6.81 0.06
C GLU A 53 14.61 -5.35 -0.37
N ILE A 54 13.60 -4.97 -1.16
CA ILE A 54 13.26 -3.58 -1.36
C ILE A 54 12.95 -3.09 0.04
N TYR A 55 13.94 -2.50 0.71
CA TYR A 55 13.71 -1.71 1.88
C TYR A 55 12.79 -0.59 1.42
N ASN A 56 11.48 -0.77 1.66
CA ASN A 56 10.53 0.32 1.56
C ASN A 56 11.01 1.34 2.57
N LYS A 57 11.73 2.35 2.09
CA LYS A 57 11.96 3.54 2.89
C LYS A 57 10.56 4.03 3.29
N PRO A 58 10.27 4.18 4.59
CA PRO A 58 9.00 4.75 4.99
C PRO A 58 8.85 6.09 4.26
N PRO A 59 7.67 6.39 3.69
CA PRO A 59 7.47 7.65 2.98
C PRO A 59 7.76 8.81 3.93
N GLU A 60 8.67 9.69 3.53
CA GLU A 60 8.97 10.92 4.26
C GLU A 60 7.72 11.82 4.20
N MET A 61 7.01 11.94 5.32
CA MET A 61 5.86 12.84 5.42
C MET A 61 6.34 14.28 5.59
N LYS A 62 5.74 15.19 4.84
CA LYS A 62 5.98 16.62 4.96
C LYS A 62 4.80 17.34 5.56
N THR A 63 5.02 18.54 6.09
CA THR A 63 3.96 19.42 6.59
C THR A 63 2.77 19.54 5.63
N ASN A 64 3.05 19.63 4.32
CA ASN A 64 2.00 19.74 3.31
C ASN A 64 1.12 18.49 3.23
N ASP A 65 1.68 17.30 3.48
CA ASP A 65 0.94 16.04 3.47
C ASP A 65 0.00 15.96 4.68
N ALA A 66 0.43 16.42 5.86
CA ALA A 66 -0.45 16.54 7.03
C ALA A 66 -1.59 17.55 6.83
N LEU A 67 -1.31 18.68 6.17
CA LEU A 67 -2.36 19.63 5.79
C LEU A 67 -3.32 19.04 4.75
N LEU A 68 -2.81 18.25 3.80
CA LEU A 68 -3.63 17.54 2.82
C LEU A 68 -4.55 16.50 3.50
N MET A 69 -4.08 15.82 4.55
CA MET A 69 -4.92 14.93 5.34
C MET A 69 -6.12 15.66 5.96
N LEU A 70 -5.93 16.88 6.48
CA LEU A 70 -7.04 17.71 6.96
C LEU A 70 -8.00 18.13 5.84
N VAL A 71 -7.48 18.38 4.64
CA VAL A 71 -8.30 18.73 3.48
C VAL A 71 -9.18 17.55 3.05
N ILE A 72 -8.63 16.34 3.07
CA ILE A 72 -9.32 15.11 2.63
C ILE A 72 -10.24 14.54 3.73
N ALA A 73 -9.97 14.84 5.01
CA ALA A 73 -10.75 14.34 6.13
C ALA A 73 -12.26 14.58 5.96
N ASP A 74 -13.04 13.53 6.23
CA ASP A 74 -14.49 13.51 6.13
C ASP A 74 -15.13 12.85 7.36
N GLU A 75 -16.44 12.64 7.32
CA GLU A 75 -17.22 11.97 8.38
C GLU A 75 -16.78 10.51 8.61
N PHE A 76 -16.02 9.91 7.68
CA PHE A 76 -15.51 8.55 7.74
C PHE A 76 -14.03 8.48 8.11
N ALA A 77 -13.43 9.60 8.53
CA ALA A 77 -12.05 9.63 8.98
C ALA A 77 -11.80 8.56 10.08
N PRO A 78 -10.67 7.84 9.98
CA PRO A 78 -10.35 6.79 10.93
C PRO A 78 -10.18 7.35 12.34
N GLU A 79 -10.60 6.56 13.34
CA GLU A 79 -10.32 6.87 14.73
C GLU A 79 -8.81 6.99 14.96
N PRO A 80 -8.34 7.92 15.80
CA PRO A 80 -9.10 8.71 16.79
C PRO A 80 -9.81 10.01 16.34
N ARG A 81 -9.96 10.33 15.05
CA ARG A 81 -10.63 11.58 14.59
C ARG A 81 -10.15 12.86 15.28
N LYS A 82 -8.90 12.86 15.74
CA LYS A 82 -8.28 13.97 16.48
C LYS A 82 -6.83 14.06 16.05
N LEU A 83 -6.45 15.22 15.53
CA LEU A 83 -5.09 15.53 15.09
C LEU A 83 -4.49 16.54 16.06
N LYS A 84 -3.27 16.27 16.52
CA LYS A 84 -2.49 17.18 17.35
C LYS A 84 -1.27 17.63 16.56
N PHE A 85 -1.19 18.92 16.29
CA PHE A 85 -0.07 19.57 15.62
C PHE A 85 0.87 20.09 16.70
N ASN A 86 2.10 19.56 16.76
CA ASN A 86 3.10 19.96 17.74
C ASN A 86 4.25 20.69 17.03
N GLY A 87 4.11 22.01 16.90
CA GLY A 87 5.10 22.90 16.30
C GLY A 87 5.88 23.63 17.40
N GLY A 88 6.96 23.00 17.88
CA GLY A 88 7.85 23.56 18.88
C GLY A 88 7.15 23.93 20.21
N THR A 89 6.89 25.22 20.43
CA THR A 89 6.34 25.77 21.69
C THR A 89 4.82 25.78 21.76
N SER A 90 4.12 25.49 20.66
CA SER A 90 2.66 25.49 20.62
C SER A 90 2.11 24.17 20.09
N SER A 91 1.06 23.68 20.76
CA SER A 91 0.32 22.51 20.32
C SER A 91 -1.12 22.89 20.01
N LEU A 92 -1.57 22.58 18.80
CA LEU A 92 -2.96 22.75 18.39
C LEU A 92 -3.62 21.38 18.25
N GLU A 93 -4.77 21.21 18.88
CA GLU A 93 -5.59 20.01 18.74
C GLU A 93 -6.81 20.32 17.87
N VAL A 94 -6.97 19.56 16.79
CA VAL A 94 -8.06 19.68 15.83
C VAL A 94 -8.90 18.41 15.88
N PRO A 95 -10.09 18.42 16.51
CA PRO A 95 -11.04 17.33 16.37
C PRO A 95 -11.64 17.34 14.95
N ILE A 96 -11.82 16.17 14.35
CA ILE A 96 -12.52 15.95 13.09
C ILE A 96 -13.97 15.62 13.44
N ASP A 97 -14.72 16.65 13.81
CA ASP A 97 -16.14 16.63 14.14
C ASP A 97 -16.96 17.45 13.13
N ASP A 98 -18.29 17.51 13.33
CA ASP A 98 -19.18 18.25 12.43
C ASP A 98 -18.83 19.75 12.36
N VAL A 99 -18.28 20.30 13.45
CA VAL A 99 -17.84 21.70 13.51
C VAL A 99 -16.61 21.93 12.62
N PHE A 100 -15.67 20.99 12.64
CA PHE A 100 -14.54 21.00 11.72
C PHE A 100 -14.99 20.92 10.26
N LEU A 101 -15.97 20.06 9.94
CA LEU A 101 -16.47 19.91 8.58
C LEU A 101 -17.15 21.19 8.06
N LEU A 102 -17.88 21.91 8.93
CA LEU A 102 -18.50 23.19 8.62
C LEU A 102 -17.50 24.33 8.45
N ASN A 103 -16.42 24.35 9.23
CA ASN A 103 -15.44 25.44 9.27
C ASN A 103 -14.02 25.01 8.84
N ARG A 104 -13.93 24.06 7.90
CA ARG A 104 -12.67 23.41 7.50
C ARG A 104 -11.57 24.40 7.14
N ALA A 105 -11.90 25.46 6.41
CA ALA A 105 -10.94 26.48 5.98
C ALA A 105 -10.25 27.19 7.17
N ALA A 106 -11.00 27.51 8.23
CA ALA A 106 -10.44 28.17 9.41
C ALA A 106 -9.50 27.23 10.19
N HIS A 107 -9.87 25.97 10.33
CA HIS A 107 -9.05 24.97 11.01
C HIS A 107 -7.75 24.64 10.25
N ILE A 108 -7.80 24.58 8.92
CA ILE A 108 -6.59 24.40 8.09
C ILE A 108 -5.65 25.60 8.25
N LEU A 109 -6.20 26.82 8.28
CA LEU A 109 -5.40 28.03 8.42
C LEU A 109 -4.71 28.07 9.79
N GLY A 110 -5.43 27.73 10.86
CA GLY A 110 -4.85 27.58 12.21
C GLY A 110 -3.78 26.47 12.28
N ALA A 111 -4.00 25.32 11.64
CA ALA A 111 -3.00 24.25 11.58
C ALA A 111 -1.74 24.67 10.83
N LYS A 112 -1.89 25.46 9.76
CA LYS A 112 -0.78 26.01 8.98
C LYS A 112 0.04 27.04 9.76
N GLU A 113 -0.57 27.83 10.64
CA GLU A 113 0.14 28.81 11.47
C GLU A 113 1.04 28.16 12.52
N VAL A 114 0.65 26.99 13.02
CA VAL A 114 1.37 26.26 14.08
C VAL A 114 2.51 25.40 13.52
N MET A 115 2.46 25.03 12.23
CA MET A 115 3.49 24.18 11.63
C MET A 115 4.52 24.94 10.79
N PRO A 116 5.79 24.52 10.82
CA PRO A 116 6.79 25.10 9.93
C PRO A 116 6.55 24.67 8.47
N PHE A 117 6.88 25.55 7.53
CA PHE A 117 6.70 25.27 6.11
C PHE A 117 7.63 24.16 5.59
N ASN A 118 7.04 23.15 4.95
CA ASN A 118 7.74 22.13 4.15
C ASN A 118 8.87 21.39 4.89
N ARG A 119 8.68 21.11 6.18
CA ARG A 119 9.59 20.30 6.99
C ARG A 119 9.14 18.84 7.00
N GLU A 120 10.09 17.96 7.25
CA GLU A 120 9.82 16.56 7.56
C GLU A 120 9.11 16.47 8.90
N ILE A 121 8.04 15.69 8.92
CA ILE A 121 7.19 15.47 10.08
C ILE A 121 7.02 13.97 10.30
N ASP A 122 6.82 13.62 11.56
CA ASP A 122 6.53 12.29 12.01
C ASP A 122 5.09 12.23 12.53
N LEU A 123 4.31 11.30 11.98
CA LEU A 123 2.91 11.05 12.33
C LEU A 123 2.85 9.81 13.23
N GLN A 124 2.52 10.01 14.50
CA GLN A 124 2.44 8.93 15.48
C GLN A 124 1.08 8.85 16.14
N LEU A 125 0.55 7.63 16.29
CA LEU A 125 -0.61 7.40 17.13
C LEU A 125 -0.20 7.52 18.60
N TYR A 126 -0.72 8.52 19.30
CA TYR A 126 -0.55 8.63 20.74
C TYR A 126 -1.71 7.96 21.46
N ILE A 127 -1.38 7.13 22.47
CA ILE A 127 -2.33 6.49 23.37
C ILE A 127 -1.96 6.89 24.80
N GLY A 128 -2.76 7.76 25.41
CA GLY A 128 -2.54 8.25 26.76
C GLY A 128 -3.01 7.29 27.85
N PRO A 129 -2.53 7.47 29.10
CA PRO A 129 -2.85 6.60 30.23
C PRO A 129 -4.34 6.59 30.62
N SER A 130 -5.10 7.60 30.21
CA SER A 130 -6.55 7.71 30.42
C SER A 130 -7.39 7.25 29.21
N GLY A 131 -6.79 6.60 28.21
CA GLY A 131 -7.48 6.17 27.00
C GLY A 131 -7.65 7.26 25.94
N MET A 132 -7.05 8.45 26.14
CA MET A 132 -6.98 9.49 25.12
C MET A 132 -6.21 8.97 23.90
N ARG A 133 -6.78 9.14 22.70
CA ARG A 133 -6.14 8.78 21.44
C ARG A 133 -6.13 10.01 20.53
N TYR A 134 -4.99 10.29 19.91
CA TYR A 134 -4.86 11.30 18.86
C TYR A 134 -3.72 10.96 17.91
N TRP A 135 -3.82 11.44 16.68
CA TRP A 135 -2.73 11.44 15.71
C TRP A 135 -1.82 12.62 15.99
N ASN A 136 -0.62 12.35 16.51
CA ASN A 136 0.38 13.36 16.84
C ASN A 136 1.26 13.64 15.63
N VAL A 137 1.24 14.87 15.15
CA VAL A 137 2.08 15.35 14.07
C VAL A 137 3.17 16.23 14.68
N LYS A 138 4.42 15.79 14.58
CA LYS A 138 5.58 16.44 15.20
C LYS A 138 6.71 16.57 14.21
N GLU A 139 7.56 17.58 14.38
CA GLU A 139 8.77 17.71 13.57
C GLU A 139 9.71 16.52 13.79
N GLN A 140 10.29 16.02 12.72
CA GLN A 140 11.37 15.05 12.80
C GLN A 140 12.65 15.75 13.30
N PRO A 141 13.41 15.16 14.25
CA PRO A 141 14.61 15.78 14.83
C PRO A 141 15.73 16.00 13.81
#